data_AF-A0A1J4L0E2-F1
#
_entry.id   AF-A0A1J4L0E2-F1
#
_cell.length_a   1.000
_cell.length_b   1.000
_cell.length_c   1.000
_cell.angle_alpha   90.00
_cell.angle_beta   90.00
_cell.angle_gamma   90.00
#
_symmetry.space_group_name_H-M   'P 1'
#
loop_
_entity.id
_entity.type
_entity.pdbx_description
1 polymer ?
#
loop_
_entity_poly.entity_id
_entity_poly.type
_entity_poly.pdbx_seq_one_letter_code
_entity_poly.pdbx_strand_id
1 'polypeptide(L)'
;MTEKKENSQFDLSIDPQLRCLALTEKIISSLNDPEIKKRYFNLKEKLLGSDFNGSASDSESQQTSSDKSYAFYQSLAQENQRLKDQLAEITLRKPDFSNDPENEVIAGQIRELERKILPTHPLPPCGNAVQELENLKKVISAKLDSLDFVRDKLRTENQRLKNDYREISQNLAKKIEAAKEKEDIEHREIASQERALSEEIRKAQQELDSVTEKYRIANEENSKIRQKLNETLALQENIQKDSTETEKMISKMEEENANLFTEIEQLKTKLNIKTKELKSLQTLQKFGVEVSDDVDISEEILKLTRQRDSLKSENAQLSFDLKRMENYPTIEVLPSTETISLDEDELAAQILNSKWH
;
A
#
# COMPACT_ATOMS: atom_id res chain seq x y z
N MET A 1 84.44 4.48 4.31
CA MET A 1 85.79 3.91 4.06
C MET A 1 86.18 4.21 2.62
N THR A 2 87.47 4.27 2.31
CA THR A 2 87.96 4.67 0.98
C THR A 2 88.06 3.47 0.03
N GLU A 3 87.14 3.38 -0.92
CA GLU A 3 87.27 2.45 -2.05
C GLU A 3 88.38 2.94 -2.99
N LYS A 4 89.47 2.18 -3.09
CA LYS A 4 90.49 2.41 -4.12
C LYS A 4 89.91 1.96 -5.46
N LYS A 5 89.62 2.90 -6.36
CA LYS A 5 89.47 2.58 -7.78
C LYS A 5 90.82 2.08 -8.31
N GLU A 6 90.84 0.86 -8.84
CA GLU A 6 91.97 0.38 -9.62
C GLU A 6 91.93 1.04 -11.00
N ASN A 7 92.87 1.95 -11.26
CA ASN A 7 93.03 2.57 -12.57
C ASN A 7 93.59 1.55 -13.57
N SER A 8 92.73 0.70 -14.12
CA SER A 8 93.01 -0.03 -15.37
C SER A 8 92.90 0.95 -16.56
N GLN A 9 93.83 1.91 -16.60
CA GLN A 9 93.89 2.94 -17.63
C GLN A 9 94.41 2.35 -18.94
N PHE A 10 93.50 1.75 -19.71
CA PHE A 10 93.75 1.46 -21.12
C PHE A 10 93.76 2.77 -21.91
N ASP A 11 94.94 3.37 -22.07
CA ASP A 11 95.11 4.55 -22.91
C ASP A 11 94.73 4.24 -24.36
N LEU A 12 93.58 4.80 -24.78
CA LEU A 12 92.99 4.61 -26.11
C LEU A 12 93.62 5.52 -27.19
N SER A 13 94.81 6.05 -26.94
CA SER A 13 95.49 7.04 -27.78
C SER A 13 96.80 6.54 -28.43
N ILE A 14 97.03 5.23 -28.44
CA ILE A 14 98.12 4.61 -29.20
C ILE A 14 97.54 4.06 -30.52
N ASP A 15 98.18 4.39 -31.63
CA ASP A 15 97.76 3.99 -32.98
C ASP A 15 97.51 2.46 -33.09
N PRO A 16 96.46 2.02 -33.81
CA PRO A 16 96.19 0.59 -34.04
C PRO A 16 97.39 -0.21 -34.58
N GLN A 17 98.24 0.33 -35.45
CA GLN A 17 99.41 -0.39 -35.96
C GLN A 17 100.46 -0.59 -34.85
N LEU A 18 100.82 0.46 -34.12
CA LEU A 18 101.68 0.39 -32.92
C LEU A 18 101.13 -0.57 -31.86
N ARG A 19 99.81 -0.60 -31.64
CA ARG A 19 99.17 -1.53 -30.69
C ARG A 19 99.24 -2.99 -31.17
N CYS A 20 99.05 -3.24 -32.47
CA CYS A 20 99.23 -4.56 -33.07
C CYS A 20 100.70 -5.00 -33.07
N LEU A 21 101.65 -4.09 -33.31
CA LEU A 21 103.08 -4.36 -33.20
C LEU A 21 103.50 -4.66 -31.74
N ALA A 22 103.03 -3.89 -30.75
CA ALA A 22 103.30 -4.18 -29.34
C ALA A 22 102.72 -5.54 -28.90
N LEU A 23 101.55 -5.93 -29.40
CA LEU A 23 100.96 -7.24 -29.15
C LEU A 23 101.78 -8.37 -29.82
N THR A 24 102.19 -8.17 -31.07
CA THR A 24 102.99 -9.15 -31.85
C THR A 24 104.39 -9.31 -31.26
N GLU A 25 104.98 -8.22 -30.78
CA GLU A 25 106.26 -8.18 -30.05
C GLU A 25 106.18 -8.94 -28.72
N LYS A 26 105.06 -8.79 -27.99
CA LYS A 26 104.80 -9.56 -26.76
C LYS A 26 104.62 -11.06 -27.04
N ILE A 27 103.96 -11.41 -28.14
CA ILE A 27 103.81 -12.82 -28.58
C ILE A 27 105.18 -13.39 -28.97
N ILE A 28 105.91 -12.74 -29.88
CA ILE A 28 107.17 -13.26 -30.42
C ILE A 28 108.30 -13.26 -29.37
N SER A 29 108.32 -12.29 -28.45
CA SER A 29 109.27 -12.30 -27.31
C SER A 29 108.98 -13.39 -26.28
N SER A 30 107.80 -14.02 -26.33
CA SER A 30 107.47 -15.19 -25.48
C SER A 30 107.82 -16.54 -26.13
N LEU A 31 108.33 -16.54 -27.38
CA LEU A 31 108.84 -17.73 -28.05
C LEU A 31 110.35 -17.88 -27.81
N ASN A 32 110.80 -19.11 -27.52
CA ASN A 32 112.22 -19.45 -27.36
C ASN A 32 112.98 -19.57 -28.70
N ASP A 33 112.65 -18.75 -29.69
CA ASP A 33 113.26 -18.75 -31.04
C ASP A 33 113.96 -17.40 -31.35
N PRO A 34 115.30 -17.36 -31.38
CA PRO A 34 116.06 -16.14 -31.63
C PRO A 34 116.06 -15.73 -33.12
N GLU A 35 115.74 -16.63 -34.04
CA GLU A 35 115.73 -16.34 -35.47
C GLU A 35 114.41 -15.68 -35.88
N ILE A 36 113.28 -16.19 -35.37
CA ILE A 36 111.96 -15.53 -35.49
C ILE A 36 111.99 -14.14 -34.84
N LYS A 37 112.64 -13.98 -33.66
CA LYS A 37 112.88 -12.66 -33.05
C LYS A 37 113.58 -11.71 -34.05
N LYS A 38 114.73 -12.11 -34.62
CA LYS A 38 115.46 -11.28 -35.59
C LYS A 38 114.65 -10.92 -36.83
N ARG A 39 113.93 -11.90 -37.41
CA ARG A 39 113.05 -11.66 -38.57
C ARG A 39 111.94 -10.66 -38.25
N TYR A 40 111.33 -10.74 -37.06
CA TYR A 40 110.28 -9.81 -36.63
C TYR A 40 110.80 -8.39 -36.43
N PHE A 41 111.92 -8.18 -35.71
CA PHE A 41 112.44 -6.83 -35.48
C PHE A 41 112.85 -6.15 -36.79
N ASN A 42 113.50 -6.87 -37.72
CA ASN A 42 113.80 -6.37 -39.07
C ASN A 42 112.53 -6.01 -39.89
N LEU A 43 111.38 -6.64 -39.61
CA LEU A 43 110.10 -6.35 -40.25
C LEU A 43 109.40 -5.15 -39.61
N LYS A 44 109.42 -5.05 -38.27
CA LYS A 44 108.92 -3.92 -37.48
C LYS A 44 109.68 -2.63 -37.84
N GLU A 45 111.00 -2.69 -37.96
CA GLU A 45 111.85 -1.57 -38.40
C GLU A 45 111.49 -1.12 -39.83
N LYS A 46 111.30 -2.05 -40.77
CA LYS A 46 110.83 -1.74 -42.13
C LYS A 46 109.42 -1.17 -42.19
N LEU A 47 108.53 -1.52 -41.25
CA LEU A 47 107.15 -1.01 -41.21
C LEU A 47 107.04 0.38 -40.57
N LEU A 48 107.92 0.70 -39.62
CA LEU A 48 107.92 2.01 -38.93
C LEU A 48 108.86 3.02 -39.61
N GLY A 49 109.91 2.55 -40.29
CA GLY A 49 110.86 3.39 -41.01
C GLY A 49 110.42 3.86 -42.40
N SER A 50 109.28 3.39 -42.91
CA SER A 50 108.78 3.77 -44.24
C SER A 50 108.19 5.19 -44.30
N ASP A 51 107.63 5.68 -43.19
CA ASP A 51 106.75 6.87 -43.19
C ASP A 51 107.31 8.07 -42.41
N PHE A 52 108.59 8.05 -42.00
CA PHE A 52 109.21 9.17 -41.26
C PHE A 52 110.62 9.53 -41.75
N ASN A 53 110.70 10.03 -42.99
CA ASN A 53 111.96 10.43 -43.62
C ASN A 53 112.42 11.83 -43.13
N GLY A 54 113.00 11.91 -41.93
CA GLY A 54 113.48 13.17 -41.35
C GLY A 54 114.43 13.02 -40.16
N SER A 55 115.68 13.47 -40.35
CA SER A 55 116.77 13.61 -39.36
C SER A 55 117.32 12.33 -38.71
N ALA A 56 118.62 12.09 -38.93
CA ALA A 56 119.38 11.05 -38.22
C ALA A 56 119.92 11.55 -36.87
N SER A 57 119.71 10.79 -35.80
CA SER A 57 120.49 10.86 -34.54
C SER A 57 120.37 9.53 -33.77
N ASP A 58 121.48 9.09 -33.16
CA ASP A 58 121.57 8.18 -32.01
C ASP A 58 120.87 6.80 -32.08
N SER A 59 121.19 6.01 -33.11
CA SER A 59 120.76 4.60 -33.25
C SER A 59 121.18 3.68 -32.08
N GLU A 60 122.20 4.04 -31.29
CA GLU A 60 122.62 3.25 -30.12
C GLU A 60 121.61 3.30 -28.96
N SER A 61 120.79 4.36 -28.87
CA SER A 61 119.87 4.57 -27.75
C SER A 61 118.70 3.57 -27.73
N GLN A 62 118.13 3.26 -28.90
CA GLN A 62 116.93 2.43 -29.04
C GLN A 62 117.22 0.92 -28.99
N GLN A 63 118.42 0.47 -29.36
CA GLN A 63 118.78 -0.95 -29.22
C GLN A 63 118.78 -1.37 -27.74
N THR A 64 119.29 -0.52 -26.83
CA THR A 64 119.29 -0.89 -25.40
C THR A 64 117.89 -0.93 -24.78
N SER A 65 116.91 -0.19 -25.31
CA SER A 65 115.53 -0.25 -24.81
C SER A 65 114.78 -1.48 -25.33
N SER A 66 115.07 -1.95 -26.55
CA SER A 66 114.48 -3.19 -27.06
C SER A 66 114.98 -4.42 -26.30
N ASP A 67 116.28 -4.54 -26.00
CA ASP A 67 116.79 -5.68 -25.22
C ASP A 67 116.46 -5.60 -23.72
N LYS A 68 116.32 -4.40 -23.12
CA LYS A 68 115.72 -4.26 -21.78
C LYS A 68 114.26 -4.71 -21.76
N SER A 69 113.49 -4.36 -22.78
CA SER A 69 112.08 -4.78 -22.92
C SER A 69 111.97 -6.29 -23.15
N TYR A 70 112.86 -6.87 -23.97
CA TYR A 70 112.93 -8.31 -24.19
C TYR A 70 113.31 -9.05 -22.91
N ALA A 71 114.33 -8.60 -22.17
CA ALA A 71 114.72 -9.19 -20.89
C ALA A 71 113.59 -9.11 -19.85
N PHE A 72 112.83 -8.01 -19.82
CA PHE A 72 111.65 -7.86 -18.98
C PHE A 72 110.51 -8.79 -19.37
N TYR A 73 110.19 -8.95 -20.66
CA TYR A 73 109.15 -9.90 -21.08
C TYR A 73 109.60 -11.36 -20.93
N GLN A 74 110.88 -11.66 -21.08
CA GLN A 74 111.43 -12.99 -20.85
C GLN A 74 111.45 -13.34 -19.36
N SER A 75 111.81 -12.41 -18.47
CA SER A 75 111.70 -12.63 -17.03
C SER A 75 110.24 -12.73 -16.58
N LEU A 76 109.33 -11.94 -17.14
CA LEU A 76 107.89 -12.04 -16.88
C LEU A 76 107.31 -13.38 -17.38
N ALA A 77 107.80 -13.91 -18.51
CA ALA A 77 107.42 -15.23 -19.01
C ALA A 77 107.97 -16.36 -18.13
N GLN A 78 109.22 -16.27 -17.67
CA GLN A 78 109.82 -17.19 -16.71
C GLN A 78 109.12 -17.14 -15.35
N GLU A 79 108.73 -15.95 -14.87
CA GLU A 79 107.95 -15.80 -13.64
C GLU A 79 106.54 -16.36 -13.80
N ASN A 80 105.86 -16.12 -14.93
CA ASN A 80 104.57 -16.77 -15.21
C ASN A 80 104.69 -18.28 -15.30
N GLN A 81 105.79 -18.82 -15.84
CA GLN A 81 106.02 -20.26 -15.83
C GLN A 81 106.28 -20.76 -14.41
N ARG A 82 107.16 -20.12 -13.63
CA ARG A 82 107.39 -20.46 -12.22
C ARG A 82 106.10 -20.38 -11.39
N LEU A 83 105.24 -19.40 -11.64
CA LEU A 83 103.95 -19.26 -10.97
C LEU A 83 102.97 -20.36 -11.39
N LYS A 84 102.96 -20.81 -12.66
CA LYS A 84 102.21 -21.99 -13.09
C LYS A 84 102.74 -23.27 -12.46
N ASP A 85 104.06 -23.43 -12.39
CA ASP A 85 104.72 -24.59 -11.79
C ASP A 85 104.46 -24.63 -10.27
N GLN A 86 104.51 -23.49 -9.59
CA GLN A 86 104.11 -23.34 -8.19
C GLN A 86 102.59 -23.57 -7.98
N LEU A 87 101.73 -23.11 -8.88
CA LEU A 87 100.28 -23.37 -8.81
C LEU A 87 99.97 -24.86 -9.02
N ALA A 88 100.69 -25.51 -9.94
CA ALA A 88 100.61 -26.95 -10.17
C ALA A 88 101.15 -27.73 -8.96
N GLU A 89 102.29 -27.32 -8.38
CA GLU A 89 102.82 -27.93 -7.15
C GLU A 89 101.86 -27.75 -5.96
N ILE A 90 101.26 -26.57 -5.77
CA ILE A 90 100.26 -26.32 -4.73
C ILE A 90 98.99 -27.15 -4.97
N THR A 91 98.61 -27.36 -6.23
CA THR A 91 97.47 -28.22 -6.59
C THR A 91 97.79 -29.70 -6.37
N LEU A 92 99.03 -30.14 -6.60
CA LEU A 92 99.52 -31.50 -6.35
C LEU A 92 99.75 -31.77 -4.86
N ARG A 93 100.18 -30.76 -4.09
CA ARG A 93 100.31 -30.78 -2.62
C ARG A 93 99.00 -30.45 -1.91
N LYS A 94 97.89 -30.27 -2.62
CA LYS A 94 96.56 -30.10 -2.00
C LYS A 94 96.28 -31.35 -1.15
N PRO A 95 96.01 -31.23 0.16
CA PRO A 95 95.77 -32.40 0.99
C PRO A 95 94.55 -33.17 0.50
N ASP A 96 94.76 -34.44 0.13
CA ASP A 96 93.70 -35.32 -0.33
C ASP A 96 93.05 -36.04 0.86
N PHE A 97 92.05 -35.39 1.44
CA PHE A 97 91.24 -35.94 2.53
C PHE A 97 90.29 -37.07 2.09
N SER A 98 90.34 -37.55 0.84
CA SER A 98 89.41 -38.58 0.34
C SER A 98 89.51 -39.93 1.06
N ASN A 99 90.62 -40.20 1.75
CA ASN A 99 90.81 -41.38 2.63
C ASN A 99 90.82 -41.03 4.13
N ASP A 100 90.43 -39.81 4.51
CA ASP A 100 90.39 -39.36 5.90
C ASP A 100 89.06 -39.79 6.57
N PRO A 101 89.07 -40.53 7.69
CA PRO A 101 87.84 -40.92 8.38
C PRO A 101 87.04 -39.73 8.93
N GLU A 102 87.69 -38.59 9.26
CA GLU A 102 86.96 -37.38 9.67
C GLU A 102 86.19 -36.76 8.49
N ASN A 103 86.75 -36.81 7.27
CA ASN A 103 86.05 -36.37 6.05
C ASN A 103 84.80 -37.24 5.77
N GLU A 104 84.84 -38.55 6.00
CA GLU A 104 83.63 -39.39 5.86
C GLU A 104 82.57 -39.05 6.92
N VAL A 105 82.97 -38.86 8.19
CA VAL A 105 82.05 -38.47 9.28
C VAL A 105 81.40 -37.12 9.01
N ILE A 106 82.18 -36.11 8.60
CA ILE A 106 81.67 -34.77 8.28
C ILE A 106 80.76 -34.83 7.04
N ALA A 107 81.13 -35.57 6.00
CA ALA A 107 80.27 -35.82 4.85
C ALA A 107 78.95 -36.50 5.26
N GLY A 108 78.98 -37.43 6.23
CA GLY A 108 77.79 -38.03 6.84
C GLY A 108 76.86 -37.01 7.49
N GLN A 109 77.41 -36.15 8.35
CA GLN A 109 76.66 -35.09 9.05
C GLN A 109 76.05 -34.07 8.07
N ILE A 110 76.79 -33.66 7.04
CA ILE A 110 76.31 -32.73 6.01
C ILE A 110 75.12 -33.33 5.23
N ARG A 111 75.20 -34.61 4.85
CA ARG A 111 74.08 -35.34 4.20
C ARG A 111 72.87 -35.50 5.13
N GLU A 112 73.05 -35.58 6.44
CA GLU A 112 71.93 -35.57 7.40
C GLU A 112 71.26 -34.19 7.48
N LEU A 113 72.02 -33.10 7.41
CA LEU A 113 71.49 -31.74 7.32
C LEU A 113 70.74 -31.50 6.00
N GLU A 114 71.28 -31.95 4.87
CA GLU A 114 70.60 -31.89 3.57
C GLU A 114 69.24 -32.60 3.63
N ARG A 115 69.21 -33.84 4.16
CA ARG A 115 67.98 -34.62 4.32
C ARG A 115 66.94 -33.94 5.22
N LYS A 116 67.36 -33.13 6.20
CA LYS A 116 66.43 -32.34 7.05
C LYS A 116 65.84 -31.14 6.29
N ILE A 117 66.57 -30.56 5.33
CA ILE A 117 66.13 -29.41 4.53
C ILE A 117 65.28 -29.85 3.34
N LEU A 118 65.58 -31.02 2.75
CA LEU A 118 64.89 -31.57 1.58
C LEU A 118 64.53 -33.07 1.75
N PRO A 119 63.60 -33.42 2.67
CA PRO A 119 63.32 -34.81 3.03
C PRO A 119 62.77 -35.69 1.90
N THR A 120 62.20 -35.09 0.86
CA THR A 120 61.52 -35.79 -0.24
C THR A 120 62.41 -36.11 -1.44
N HIS A 121 63.58 -35.47 -1.55
CA HIS A 121 64.55 -35.70 -2.64
C HIS A 121 65.99 -35.62 -2.10
N PRO A 122 66.48 -36.68 -1.41
CA PRO A 122 67.89 -36.77 -1.03
C PRO A 122 68.77 -36.90 -2.29
N LEU A 123 69.89 -36.16 -2.34
CA LEU A 123 70.83 -36.25 -3.46
C LEU A 123 71.73 -37.50 -3.36
N PRO A 124 72.31 -37.97 -4.48
CA PRO A 124 73.34 -39.01 -4.46
C PRO A 124 74.59 -38.52 -3.71
N PRO A 125 75.24 -39.35 -2.89
CA PRO A 125 76.42 -38.95 -2.13
C PRO A 125 77.62 -38.67 -3.06
N CYS A 126 78.34 -37.59 -2.79
CA CYS A 126 79.55 -37.18 -3.52
C CYS A 126 80.86 -37.65 -2.86
N GLY A 127 80.81 -38.21 -1.64
CA GLY A 127 81.93 -38.92 -1.01
C GLY A 127 83.06 -38.04 -0.46
N ASN A 128 82.94 -36.72 -0.56
CA ASN A 128 83.89 -35.76 -0.01
C ASN A 128 83.13 -34.59 0.62
N ALA A 129 83.42 -34.27 1.88
CA ALA A 129 82.70 -33.27 2.67
C ALA A 129 82.64 -31.88 2.01
N VAL A 130 83.65 -31.50 1.21
CA VAL A 130 83.67 -30.24 0.47
C VAL A 130 82.64 -30.22 -0.66
N GLN A 131 82.42 -31.37 -1.32
CA GLN A 131 81.39 -31.49 -2.37
C GLN A 131 79.98 -31.58 -1.77
N GLU A 132 79.82 -32.33 -0.68
CA GLU A 132 78.56 -32.36 0.08
C GLU A 132 78.21 -30.95 0.59
N LEU A 133 79.19 -30.15 1.04
CA LEU A 133 78.98 -28.79 1.53
C LEU A 133 78.50 -27.82 0.44
N GLU A 134 79.11 -27.87 -0.75
CA GLU A 134 78.64 -27.06 -1.90
C GLU A 134 77.29 -27.54 -2.44
N ASN A 135 76.94 -28.82 -2.29
CA ASN A 135 75.59 -29.30 -2.59
C ASN A 135 74.56 -28.82 -1.55
N LEU A 136 74.85 -28.96 -0.26
CA LEU A 136 74.03 -28.44 0.83
C LEU A 136 73.80 -26.92 0.68
N LYS A 137 74.83 -26.16 0.28
CA LYS A 137 74.74 -24.73 0.00
C LYS A 137 73.78 -24.40 -1.15
N LYS A 138 73.85 -25.13 -2.28
CA LYS A 138 72.88 -24.99 -3.40
C LYS A 138 71.47 -25.36 -2.96
N VAL A 139 71.32 -26.44 -2.18
CA VAL A 139 70.06 -26.91 -1.60
C VAL A 139 69.43 -25.84 -0.70
N ILE A 140 70.22 -25.20 0.15
CA ILE A 140 69.79 -24.08 1.00
C ILE A 140 69.36 -22.89 0.15
N SER A 141 70.16 -22.45 -0.83
CA SER A 141 69.80 -21.35 -1.73
C SER A 141 68.48 -21.61 -2.45
N ALA A 142 68.35 -22.73 -3.16
CA ALA A 142 67.12 -23.08 -3.88
C ALA A 142 65.90 -23.22 -2.95
N LYS A 143 66.10 -23.63 -1.68
CA LYS A 143 65.04 -23.67 -0.67
C LYS A 143 64.64 -22.27 -0.20
N LEU A 144 65.59 -21.35 -0.03
CA LEU A 144 65.32 -19.95 0.28
C LEU A 144 64.59 -19.26 -0.87
N ASP A 145 65.09 -19.37 -2.11
CA ASP A 145 64.47 -18.81 -3.32
C ASP A 145 63.01 -19.28 -3.47
N SER A 146 62.76 -20.58 -3.21
CA SER A 146 61.42 -21.17 -3.21
C SER A 146 60.51 -20.60 -2.11
N LEU A 147 61.03 -20.38 -0.91
CA LEU A 147 60.28 -19.78 0.21
C LEU A 147 60.05 -18.27 0.01
N ASP A 148 60.98 -17.56 -0.60
CA ASP A 148 60.84 -16.15 -1.01
C ASP A 148 59.72 -16.01 -2.05
N PHE A 149 59.75 -16.83 -3.12
CA PHE A 149 58.69 -16.87 -4.13
C PHE A 149 57.31 -17.19 -3.54
N VAL A 150 57.21 -18.16 -2.62
CA VAL A 150 55.95 -18.48 -1.93
C VAL A 150 55.51 -17.30 -1.03
N ARG A 151 56.43 -16.64 -0.33
CA ARG A 151 56.13 -15.48 0.51
C ARG A 151 55.56 -14.32 -0.33
N ASP A 152 56.18 -14.00 -1.45
CA ASP A 152 55.73 -12.88 -2.29
C ASP A 152 54.44 -13.19 -3.06
N LYS A 153 54.22 -14.46 -3.44
CA LYS A 153 52.90 -14.92 -3.94
C LYS A 153 51.81 -14.80 -2.88
N LEU A 154 52.08 -15.18 -1.62
CA LEU A 154 51.14 -15.00 -0.51
C LEU A 154 50.92 -13.51 -0.19
N ARG A 155 51.95 -12.68 -0.29
CA ARG A 155 51.87 -11.23 -0.05
C ARG A 155 51.02 -10.51 -1.09
N THR A 156 51.23 -10.81 -2.37
CA THR A 156 50.44 -10.26 -3.48
C THR A 156 48.99 -10.73 -3.43
N GLU A 157 48.75 -12.01 -3.18
CA GLU A 157 47.39 -12.55 -3.02
C GLU A 157 46.67 -11.97 -1.80
N ASN A 158 47.36 -11.81 -0.67
CA ASN A 158 46.78 -11.17 0.52
C ASN A 158 46.44 -9.69 0.28
N GLN A 159 47.22 -8.98 -0.55
CA GLN A 159 46.91 -7.61 -0.96
C GLN A 159 45.73 -7.54 -1.95
N ARG A 160 45.61 -8.51 -2.86
CA ARG A 160 44.44 -8.67 -3.75
C ARG A 160 43.16 -8.86 -2.93
N LEU A 161 43.12 -9.88 -2.07
CA LEU A 161 41.97 -10.18 -1.21
C LEU A 161 41.60 -9.01 -0.28
N LYS A 162 42.57 -8.21 0.17
CA LYS A 162 42.31 -6.96 0.93
C LYS A 162 41.67 -5.85 0.09
N ASN A 163 42.01 -5.75 -1.20
CA ASN A 163 41.37 -4.81 -2.12
C ASN A 163 39.95 -5.29 -2.44
N ASP A 164 39.79 -6.56 -2.83
CA ASP A 164 38.51 -7.19 -3.15
C ASP A 164 37.52 -7.06 -1.97
N TYR A 165 37.96 -7.35 -0.74
CA TYR A 165 37.15 -7.17 0.46
C TYR A 165 36.71 -5.72 0.69
N ARG A 166 37.60 -4.74 0.45
CA ARG A 166 37.27 -3.31 0.56
C ARG A 166 36.24 -2.89 -0.48
N GLU A 167 36.41 -3.32 -1.72
CA GLU A 167 35.47 -3.03 -2.81
C GLU A 167 34.08 -3.64 -2.52
N ILE A 168 34.02 -4.91 -2.15
CA ILE A 168 32.77 -5.59 -1.77
C ILE A 168 32.12 -4.87 -0.58
N SER A 169 32.89 -4.50 0.45
CA SER A 169 32.37 -3.75 1.61
C SER A 169 31.79 -2.40 1.22
N GLN A 170 32.48 -1.63 0.36
CA GLN A 170 31.99 -0.34 -0.12
C GLN A 170 30.75 -0.48 -1.03
N ASN A 171 30.71 -1.49 -1.88
CA ASN A 171 29.58 -1.74 -2.77
C ASN A 171 28.34 -2.25 -2.00
N LEU A 172 28.53 -3.03 -0.93
CA LEU A 172 27.45 -3.40 0.00
C LEU A 172 26.96 -2.19 0.79
N ALA A 173 27.86 -1.35 1.32
CA ALA A 173 27.47 -0.12 2.03
C ALA A 173 26.64 0.83 1.14
N LYS A 174 27.06 1.05 -0.13
CA LYS A 174 26.30 1.82 -1.12
C LYS A 174 24.92 1.22 -1.41
N LYS A 175 24.81 -0.11 -1.52
CA LYS A 175 23.53 -0.79 -1.73
C LYS A 175 22.60 -0.67 -0.52
N ILE A 176 23.13 -0.73 0.70
CA ILE A 176 22.36 -0.51 1.93
C ILE A 176 21.84 0.92 1.97
N GLU A 177 22.67 1.92 1.66
CA GLU A 177 22.26 3.33 1.71
C GLU A 177 21.23 3.67 0.63
N ALA A 178 21.42 3.19 -0.60
CA ALA A 178 20.43 3.35 -1.67
C ALA A 178 19.10 2.60 -1.39
N ALA A 179 19.15 1.48 -0.66
CA ALA A 179 17.94 0.77 -0.22
C ALA A 179 17.18 1.59 0.85
N LYS A 180 17.87 2.16 1.84
CA LYS A 180 17.27 3.07 2.82
C LYS A 180 16.69 4.32 2.16
N GLU A 181 17.43 4.98 1.26
CA GLU A 181 16.96 6.19 0.58
C GLU A 181 15.68 5.92 -0.22
N LYS A 182 15.59 4.75 -0.87
CA LYS A 182 14.36 4.30 -1.52
C LYS A 182 13.24 4.04 -0.51
N GLU A 183 13.51 3.36 0.60
CA GLU A 183 12.51 3.10 1.66
C GLU A 183 11.98 4.43 2.25
N ASP A 184 12.87 5.38 2.51
CA ASP A 184 12.54 6.73 2.99
C ASP A 184 11.66 7.51 2.01
N ILE A 185 11.85 7.34 0.69
CA ILE A 185 10.99 7.92 -0.34
C ILE A 185 9.62 7.23 -0.35
N GLU A 186 9.58 5.90 -0.33
CA GLU A 186 8.33 5.12 -0.34
C GLU A 186 7.47 5.41 0.91
N HIS A 187 8.07 5.50 2.11
CA HIS A 187 7.37 5.93 3.33
C HIS A 187 6.81 7.36 3.24
N ARG A 188 7.54 8.29 2.60
CA ARG A 188 7.06 9.67 2.39
C ARG A 188 5.90 9.74 1.40
N GLU A 189 5.93 8.92 0.34
CA GLU A 189 4.83 8.82 -0.63
C GLU A 189 3.58 8.19 0.01
N ILE A 190 3.72 7.09 0.76
CA ILE A 190 2.64 6.45 1.52
C ILE A 190 2.02 7.46 2.49
N ALA A 191 2.83 8.11 3.34
CA ALA A 191 2.34 9.11 4.29
C ALA A 191 1.73 10.36 3.60
N SER A 192 2.02 10.61 2.32
CA SER A 192 1.34 11.65 1.53
C SER A 192 -0.04 11.18 1.07
N GLN A 193 -0.13 9.95 0.55
CA GLN A 193 -1.37 9.30 0.11
C GLN A 193 -2.35 9.10 1.29
N GLU A 194 -1.86 8.64 2.44
CA GLU A 194 -2.66 8.48 3.67
C GLU A 194 -3.30 9.80 4.12
N ARG A 195 -2.57 10.92 4.05
CA ARG A 195 -3.11 12.25 4.39
C ARG A 195 -4.16 12.71 3.37
N ALA A 196 -3.94 12.46 2.08
CA ALA A 196 -4.89 12.79 1.03
C ALA A 196 -6.21 12.00 1.20
N LEU A 197 -6.12 10.68 1.40
CA LEU A 197 -7.27 9.81 1.65
C LEU A 197 -7.98 10.19 2.96
N SER A 198 -7.25 10.52 4.03
CA SER A 198 -7.84 10.97 5.29
C SER A 198 -8.64 12.27 5.12
N GLU A 199 -8.14 13.21 4.33
CA GLU A 199 -8.82 14.48 4.02
C GLU A 199 -10.02 14.30 3.07
N GLU A 200 -9.98 13.31 2.17
CA GLU A 200 -11.12 12.92 1.33
C GLU A 200 -12.23 12.25 2.15
N ILE A 201 -11.87 11.29 3.02
CA ILE A 201 -12.80 10.66 3.98
C ILE A 201 -13.43 11.72 4.88
N ARG A 202 -12.64 12.70 5.37
CA ARG A 202 -13.14 13.80 6.20
C ARG A 202 -14.17 14.67 5.47
N LYS A 203 -13.99 14.92 4.17
CA LYS A 203 -14.96 15.65 3.32
C LYS A 203 -16.22 14.82 3.09
N ALA A 204 -16.08 13.55 2.70
CA ALA A 204 -17.20 12.64 2.49
C ALA A 204 -18.07 12.50 3.74
N GLN A 205 -17.47 12.44 4.93
CA GLN A 205 -18.22 12.46 6.20
C GLN A 205 -18.97 13.78 6.41
N GLN A 206 -18.34 14.94 6.17
CA GLN A 206 -19.01 16.24 6.31
C GLN A 206 -20.17 16.43 5.31
N GLU A 207 -20.06 15.86 4.10
CA GLU A 207 -21.15 15.84 3.12
C GLU A 207 -22.28 14.90 3.56
N LEU A 208 -21.95 13.70 4.07
CA LEU A 208 -22.91 12.75 4.63
C LEU A 208 -23.68 13.33 5.83
N ASP A 209 -22.98 14.00 6.76
CA ASP A 209 -23.58 14.69 7.90
C ASP A 209 -24.53 15.81 7.42
N SER A 210 -24.10 16.59 6.41
CA SER A 210 -24.92 17.65 5.81
C SER A 210 -26.19 17.12 5.13
N VAL A 211 -26.09 15.99 4.42
CA VAL A 211 -27.24 15.32 3.79
C VAL A 211 -28.17 14.71 4.84
N THR A 212 -27.62 14.12 5.89
CA THR A 212 -28.38 13.53 7.00
C THR A 212 -29.20 14.59 7.75
N GLU A 213 -28.61 15.76 8.03
CA GLU A 213 -29.33 16.87 8.67
C GLU A 213 -30.41 17.48 7.76
N LYS A 214 -30.14 17.64 6.45
CA LYS A 214 -31.17 18.05 5.46
C LYS A 214 -32.34 17.06 5.42
N TYR A 215 -32.06 15.76 5.46
CA TYR A 215 -33.08 14.73 5.52
C TYR A 215 -33.89 14.79 6.83
N ARG A 216 -33.23 15.00 7.98
CA ARG A 216 -33.89 15.17 9.28
C ARG A 216 -34.88 16.35 9.26
N ILE A 217 -34.44 17.51 8.77
CA ILE A 217 -35.29 18.71 8.64
C ILE A 217 -36.48 18.44 7.70
N ALA A 218 -36.24 17.89 6.51
CA ALA A 218 -37.29 17.58 5.55
C ALA A 218 -38.31 16.54 6.08
N ASN A 219 -37.89 15.61 6.93
CA ASN A 219 -38.77 14.66 7.59
C ASN A 219 -39.64 15.33 8.67
N GLU A 220 -39.07 16.25 9.46
CA GLU A 220 -39.83 17.05 10.43
C GLU A 220 -40.84 18.00 9.77
N GLU A 221 -40.50 18.58 8.62
CA GLU A 221 -41.42 19.37 7.80
C GLU A 221 -42.55 18.52 7.22
N ASN A 222 -42.23 17.33 6.67
CA ASN A 222 -43.25 16.38 6.22
C ASN A 222 -44.19 15.94 7.36
N SER A 223 -43.69 15.76 8.58
CA SER A 223 -44.51 15.45 9.75
C SER A 223 -45.49 16.59 10.08
N LYS A 224 -45.00 17.85 10.09
CA LYS A 224 -45.83 19.05 10.31
C LYS A 224 -46.88 19.24 9.20
N ILE A 225 -46.54 18.92 7.94
CA ILE A 225 -47.47 18.96 6.80
C ILE A 225 -48.56 17.89 6.95
N ARG A 226 -48.21 16.66 7.33
CA ARG A 226 -49.19 15.58 7.60
C ARG A 226 -50.12 15.93 8.76
N GLN A 227 -49.62 16.55 9.82
CA GLN A 227 -50.46 17.04 10.91
C GLN A 227 -51.48 18.07 10.41
N LYS A 228 -51.03 19.12 9.71
CA LYS A 228 -51.91 20.16 9.15
C LYS A 228 -52.93 19.61 8.15
N LEU A 229 -52.55 18.59 7.37
CA LEU A 229 -53.47 17.92 6.45
C LEU A 229 -54.60 17.22 7.22
N ASN A 230 -54.28 16.50 8.30
CA ASN A 230 -55.29 15.85 9.15
C ASN A 230 -56.20 16.86 9.85
N GLU A 231 -55.64 17.96 10.36
CA GLU A 231 -56.41 19.08 10.94
C GLU A 231 -57.36 19.71 9.91
N THR A 232 -56.90 19.90 8.67
CA THR A 232 -57.70 20.44 7.56
C THR A 232 -58.81 19.47 7.14
N LEU A 233 -58.54 18.17 7.08
CA LEU A 233 -59.52 17.14 6.75
C LEU A 233 -60.62 17.04 7.81
N ALA A 234 -60.27 17.13 9.10
CA ALA A 234 -61.25 17.15 10.19
C ALA A 234 -62.15 18.40 10.13
N LEU A 235 -61.59 19.56 9.80
CA LEU A 235 -62.36 20.79 9.57
C LEU A 235 -63.30 20.65 8.36
N GLN A 236 -62.82 20.05 7.26
CA GLN A 236 -63.63 19.78 6.07
C GLN A 236 -64.78 18.81 6.37
N GLU A 237 -64.55 17.76 7.16
CA GLU A 237 -65.59 16.81 7.56
C GLU A 237 -66.69 17.48 8.40
N ASN A 238 -66.33 18.40 9.29
CA ASN A 238 -67.29 19.18 10.07
C ASN A 238 -68.10 20.14 9.18
N ILE A 239 -67.44 20.92 8.32
CA ILE A 239 -68.12 21.81 7.36
C ILE A 239 -69.06 21.02 6.44
N GLN A 240 -68.68 19.79 6.04
CA GLN A 240 -69.55 18.92 5.25
C GLN A 240 -70.79 18.46 6.03
N LYS A 241 -70.65 18.12 7.33
CA LYS A 241 -71.78 17.79 8.20
C LYS A 241 -72.72 18.98 8.33
N ASP A 242 -72.21 20.14 8.75
CA ASP A 242 -72.95 21.39 8.93
C ASP A 242 -73.71 21.78 7.65
N SER A 243 -73.05 21.63 6.49
CA SER A 243 -73.68 21.84 5.17
C SER A 243 -74.85 20.89 4.93
N THR A 244 -74.67 19.58 5.15
CA THR A 244 -75.77 18.60 4.94
C THR A 244 -76.89 18.70 5.98
N GLU A 245 -76.64 19.26 7.16
CA GLU A 245 -77.70 19.57 8.14
C GLU A 245 -78.47 20.83 7.74
N THR A 246 -77.76 21.87 7.29
CA THR A 246 -78.35 23.10 6.75
C THR A 246 -79.21 22.79 5.52
N GLU A 247 -78.73 21.94 4.61
CA GLU A 247 -79.44 21.51 3.40
C GLU A 247 -80.72 20.73 3.74
N LYS A 248 -80.68 19.81 4.71
CA LYS A 248 -81.89 19.13 5.25
C LYS A 248 -82.87 20.11 5.89
N MET A 249 -82.38 21.15 6.57
CA MET A 249 -83.24 22.18 7.17
C MET A 249 -83.90 23.06 6.09
N ILE A 250 -83.18 23.38 5.01
CA ILE A 250 -83.73 24.07 3.84
C ILE A 250 -84.85 23.24 3.21
N SER A 251 -84.62 21.95 2.92
CA SER A 251 -85.66 21.09 2.32
C SER A 251 -86.92 20.96 3.19
N LYS A 252 -86.78 20.95 4.52
CA LYS A 252 -87.95 21.00 5.44
C LYS A 252 -88.71 22.33 5.32
N MET A 253 -88.00 23.47 5.31
CA MET A 253 -88.65 24.77 5.12
C MET A 253 -89.28 24.90 3.73
N GLU A 254 -88.73 24.28 2.70
CA GLU A 254 -89.33 24.22 1.36
C GLU A 254 -90.60 23.36 1.35
N GLU A 255 -90.62 22.21 2.03
CA GLU A 255 -91.81 21.38 2.22
C GLU A 255 -92.89 22.09 3.05
N GLU A 256 -92.53 22.75 4.14
CA GLU A 256 -93.43 23.58 4.96
C GLU A 256 -94.02 24.74 4.14
N ASN A 257 -93.21 25.46 3.36
CA ASN A 257 -93.70 26.51 2.46
C ASN A 257 -94.64 25.95 1.39
N ALA A 258 -94.31 24.81 0.76
CA ALA A 258 -95.18 24.17 -0.22
C ALA A 258 -96.54 23.80 0.39
N ASN A 259 -96.55 23.21 1.59
CA ASN A 259 -97.76 22.90 2.33
C ASN A 259 -98.59 24.16 2.62
N LEU A 260 -97.96 25.23 3.13
CA LEU A 260 -98.62 26.53 3.37
C LEU A 260 -99.20 27.15 2.09
N PHE A 261 -98.51 27.05 0.94
CA PHE A 261 -99.06 27.50 -0.34
C PHE A 261 -100.32 26.70 -0.75
N THR A 262 -100.36 25.38 -0.51
CA THR A 262 -101.58 24.60 -0.76
C THR A 262 -102.71 24.98 0.19
N GLU A 263 -102.42 25.28 1.46
CA GLU A 263 -103.43 25.75 2.41
C GLU A 263 -103.98 27.13 2.00
N ILE A 264 -103.13 28.06 1.56
CA ILE A 264 -103.53 29.37 1.05
C ILE A 264 -104.50 29.23 -0.13
N GLU A 265 -104.23 28.36 -1.11
CA GLU A 265 -105.16 28.13 -2.22
C GLU A 265 -106.46 27.42 -1.78
N GLN A 266 -106.41 26.52 -0.78
CA GLN A 266 -107.62 25.95 -0.16
C GLN A 266 -108.46 27.01 0.56
N LEU A 267 -107.84 27.92 1.32
CA LEU A 267 -108.54 29.01 2.02
C LEU A 267 -109.10 30.03 1.02
N LYS A 268 -108.36 30.36 -0.03
CA LYS A 268 -108.77 31.24 -1.14
C LYS A 268 -109.93 30.66 -1.95
N THR A 269 -109.96 29.35 -2.20
CA THR A 269 -111.11 28.68 -2.84
C THR A 269 -112.32 28.62 -1.91
N LYS A 270 -112.16 28.27 -0.64
CA LYS A 270 -113.22 28.36 0.40
C LYS A 270 -113.80 29.79 0.50
N LEU A 271 -112.95 30.81 0.51
CA LEU A 271 -113.35 32.23 0.53
C LEU A 271 -114.12 32.64 -0.73
N ASN A 272 -113.70 32.19 -1.91
CA ASN A 272 -114.40 32.44 -3.17
C ASN A 272 -115.80 31.78 -3.18
N ILE A 273 -115.91 30.54 -2.69
CA ILE A 273 -117.20 29.85 -2.49
C ILE A 273 -118.09 30.66 -1.54
N LYS A 274 -117.61 31.02 -0.34
CA LYS A 274 -118.37 31.82 0.62
C LYS A 274 -118.73 33.22 0.10
N THR A 275 -117.89 33.82 -0.74
CA THR A 275 -118.19 35.09 -1.42
C THR A 275 -119.28 34.94 -2.48
N LYS A 276 -119.35 33.80 -3.18
CA LYS A 276 -120.45 33.47 -4.11
C LYS A 276 -121.75 33.21 -3.35
N GLU A 277 -121.71 32.42 -2.28
CA GLU A 277 -122.86 32.19 -1.39
C GLU A 277 -123.42 33.51 -0.86
N LEU A 278 -122.57 34.36 -0.28
CA LEU A 278 -122.96 35.66 0.28
C LEU A 278 -123.53 36.59 -0.80
N LYS A 279 -122.97 36.59 -2.02
CA LYS A 279 -123.55 37.30 -3.17
C LYS A 279 -124.90 36.73 -3.59
N SER A 280 -125.10 35.41 -3.58
CA SER A 280 -126.41 34.82 -3.87
C SER A 280 -127.45 35.15 -2.79
N LEU A 281 -127.07 35.16 -1.50
CA LEU A 281 -127.95 35.61 -0.41
C LEU A 281 -128.31 37.09 -0.52
N GLN A 282 -127.34 37.97 -0.81
CA GLN A 282 -127.60 39.38 -1.09
C GLN A 282 -128.49 39.59 -2.33
N THR A 283 -128.40 38.69 -3.31
CA THR A 283 -129.25 38.71 -4.51
C THR A 283 -130.67 38.27 -4.17
N LEU A 284 -130.83 37.18 -3.43
CA LEU A 284 -132.11 36.68 -2.92
C LEU A 284 -132.85 37.74 -2.08
N GLN A 285 -132.12 38.37 -1.16
CA GLN A 285 -132.59 39.50 -0.34
C GLN A 285 -133.01 40.71 -1.18
N LYS A 286 -132.27 41.04 -2.26
CA LYS A 286 -132.64 42.14 -3.17
C LYS A 286 -133.84 41.84 -4.07
N PHE A 287 -134.12 40.57 -4.36
CA PHE A 287 -135.27 40.16 -5.15
C PHE A 287 -136.53 39.84 -4.33
N GLY A 288 -136.47 40.00 -3.00
CA GLY A 288 -137.65 39.84 -2.14
C GLY A 288 -138.19 38.41 -2.08
N VAL A 289 -137.34 37.40 -2.36
CA VAL A 289 -137.73 36.00 -2.18
C VAL A 289 -137.60 35.67 -0.70
N GLU A 290 -138.71 35.80 0.01
CA GLU A 290 -138.88 35.20 1.34
C GLU A 290 -138.67 33.68 1.20
N VAL A 291 -137.78 33.12 2.02
CA VAL A 291 -137.60 31.66 2.10
C VAL A 291 -138.72 31.12 2.98
N SER A 292 -139.89 30.95 2.37
CA SER A 292 -141.10 30.40 2.98
C SER A 292 -141.00 28.88 3.10
N ASP A 293 -140.10 28.39 3.95
CA ASP A 293 -140.23 27.06 4.54
C ASP A 293 -141.19 27.15 5.73
N ASP A 294 -142.50 27.16 5.42
CA ASP A 294 -143.59 27.04 6.40
C ASP A 294 -143.62 25.62 6.98
N VAL A 295 -142.61 25.29 7.78
CA VAL A 295 -142.72 24.26 8.81
C VAL A 295 -143.47 24.89 9.97
N ASP A 296 -144.73 24.52 10.20
CA ASP A 296 -145.48 25.00 11.36
C ASP A 296 -144.87 24.41 12.65
N ILE A 297 -143.94 25.18 13.23
CA ILE A 297 -143.27 24.88 14.49
C ILE A 297 -144.30 24.65 15.62
N SER A 298 -145.52 25.21 15.52
CA SER A 298 -146.61 24.96 16.47
C SER A 298 -147.05 23.49 16.49
N GLU A 299 -147.10 22.83 15.32
CA GLU A 299 -147.53 21.44 15.22
C GLU A 299 -146.43 20.47 15.69
N GLU A 300 -145.16 20.76 15.38
CA GLU A 300 -144.03 19.98 15.92
C GLU A 300 -143.87 20.20 17.44
N ILE A 301 -144.11 21.42 17.95
CA ILE A 301 -144.20 21.68 19.41
C ILE A 301 -145.34 20.89 20.04
N LEU A 302 -146.53 20.81 19.41
CA LEU A 302 -147.64 19.99 19.89
C LEU A 302 -147.29 18.50 19.89
N LYS A 303 -146.61 18.00 18.87
CA LYS A 303 -146.13 16.62 18.73
C LYS A 303 -145.10 16.27 19.82
N LEU A 304 -144.07 17.10 20.00
CA LEU A 304 -143.09 16.96 21.08
C LEU A 304 -143.72 17.13 22.47
N THR A 305 -144.74 17.97 22.62
CA THR A 305 -145.51 18.13 23.87
C THR A 305 -146.30 16.86 24.21
N ARG A 306 -147.00 16.26 23.24
CA ARG A 306 -147.66 14.95 23.42
C ARG A 306 -146.65 13.86 23.76
N GLN A 307 -145.49 13.84 23.09
CA GLN A 307 -144.44 12.86 23.35
C GLN A 307 -143.83 13.04 24.75
N ARG A 308 -143.58 14.28 25.19
CA ARG A 308 -143.18 14.62 26.57
C ARG A 308 -144.20 14.13 27.58
N ASP A 309 -145.49 14.38 27.36
CA ASP A 309 -146.53 14.02 28.33
C ASP A 309 -146.81 12.51 28.35
N SER A 310 -146.64 11.81 27.22
CA SER A 310 -146.58 10.34 27.17
C SER A 310 -145.40 9.82 27.98
N LEU A 311 -144.18 10.31 27.74
CA LEU A 311 -142.96 9.92 28.48
C LEU A 311 -143.02 10.30 29.98
N LYS A 312 -143.80 11.32 30.33
CA LYS A 312 -144.07 11.72 31.73
C LYS A 312 -145.09 10.82 32.40
N SER A 313 -146.10 10.36 31.67
CA SER A 313 -147.03 9.31 32.12
C SER A 313 -146.29 7.97 32.30
N GLU A 314 -145.42 7.62 31.35
CA GLU A 314 -144.56 6.43 31.40
C GLU A 314 -143.55 6.50 32.55
N ASN A 315 -142.90 7.65 32.79
CA ASN A 315 -142.07 7.83 33.99
C ASN A 315 -142.88 7.79 35.29
N ALA A 316 -144.13 8.27 35.31
CA ALA A 316 -144.99 8.15 36.48
C ALA A 316 -145.36 6.68 36.75
N GLN A 317 -145.64 5.89 35.69
CA GLN A 317 -145.89 4.46 35.76
C GLN A 317 -144.65 3.70 36.24
N LEU A 318 -143.49 3.93 35.61
CA LEU A 318 -142.20 3.33 36.00
C LEU A 318 -141.77 3.75 37.41
N SER A 319 -141.99 5.00 37.82
CA SER A 319 -141.72 5.45 39.18
C SER A 319 -142.65 4.80 40.21
N PHE A 320 -143.93 4.58 39.85
CA PHE A 320 -144.87 3.84 40.69
C PHE A 320 -144.47 2.36 40.84
N ASP A 321 -144.08 1.70 39.74
CA ASP A 321 -143.65 0.30 39.76
C ASP A 321 -142.26 0.12 40.42
N LEU A 322 -141.32 1.07 40.28
CA LEU A 322 -140.08 1.12 41.07
C LEU A 322 -140.36 1.26 42.57
N LYS A 323 -141.29 2.15 42.95
CA LYS A 323 -141.73 2.31 44.35
C LYS A 323 -142.52 1.11 44.89
N ARG A 324 -143.01 0.26 43.99
CA ARG A 324 -143.57 -1.07 44.29
C ARG A 324 -142.46 -2.12 44.51
N MET A 325 -141.33 -1.97 43.82
CA MET A 325 -140.14 -2.83 43.95
C MET A 325 -139.32 -2.51 45.21
N GLU A 326 -139.28 -1.25 45.66
CA GLU A 326 -138.65 -0.83 46.94
C GLU A 326 -139.26 -1.52 48.19
N ASN A 327 -140.44 -2.15 48.06
CA ASN A 327 -141.13 -2.86 49.15
C ASN A 327 -140.86 -4.37 49.21
N TYR A 328 -139.83 -4.88 48.53
CA TYR A 328 -139.33 -6.26 48.69
C TYR A 328 -137.82 -6.28 49.03
N PRO A 329 -137.37 -7.14 49.97
CA PRO A 329 -136.00 -7.05 50.50
C PRO A 329 -134.92 -7.74 49.65
N THR A 330 -133.85 -6.98 49.41
CA THR A 330 -132.42 -7.40 49.48
C THR A 330 -131.94 -8.63 48.69
N ILE A 331 -131.09 -8.39 47.67
CA ILE A 331 -129.87 -9.17 47.38
C ILE A 331 -128.72 -8.19 47.06
N GLU A 332 -127.49 -8.56 47.45
CA GLU A 332 -126.28 -7.72 47.55
C GLU A 332 -125.02 -8.53 47.12
N VAL A 333 -123.89 -8.00 46.65
CA VAL A 333 -123.47 -6.60 46.31
C VAL A 333 -122.27 -6.63 45.30
N LEU A 334 -121.89 -5.48 44.72
CA LEU A 334 -120.68 -5.30 43.88
C LEU A 334 -119.34 -5.51 44.65
N PRO A 335 -118.15 -5.66 44.01
CA PRO A 335 -117.84 -5.42 42.59
C PRO A 335 -117.44 -6.72 41.82
N SER A 336 -116.23 -7.08 41.35
CA SER A 336 -114.85 -6.55 41.40
C SER A 336 -114.07 -6.76 40.08
N THR A 337 -112.89 -6.15 39.98
CA THR A 337 -111.89 -6.26 38.89
C THR A 337 -111.07 -7.54 38.90
N GLU A 338 -110.54 -7.92 37.73
CA GLU A 338 -109.21 -8.55 37.63
C GLU A 338 -108.42 -7.90 36.48
N THR A 339 -107.11 -7.73 36.65
CA THR A 339 -106.25 -6.91 35.77
C THR A 339 -105.14 -7.74 35.14
N ILE A 340 -105.01 -7.68 33.80
CA ILE A 340 -103.84 -8.24 33.11
C ILE A 340 -102.69 -7.24 33.23
N SER A 341 -101.66 -7.62 33.99
CA SER A 341 -100.33 -7.00 33.93
C SER A 341 -99.56 -7.64 32.77
N LEU A 342 -98.90 -6.81 31.97
CA LEU A 342 -98.02 -7.23 30.88
C LEU A 342 -96.70 -6.46 31.02
N ASP A 343 -95.57 -7.16 31.03
CA ASP A 343 -94.25 -6.54 31.22
C ASP A 343 -93.78 -5.80 29.96
N GLU A 344 -93.14 -4.64 30.14
CA GLU A 344 -92.67 -3.79 29.05
C GLU A 344 -91.59 -4.46 28.17
N ASP A 345 -90.82 -5.39 28.76
CA ASP A 345 -89.78 -6.16 28.06
C ASP A 345 -90.36 -7.12 26.99
N GLU A 346 -91.55 -7.68 27.20
CA GLU A 346 -92.18 -8.59 26.22
C GLU A 346 -92.76 -7.80 25.03
N LEU A 347 -93.26 -6.59 25.27
CA LEU A 347 -93.66 -5.66 24.21
C LEU A 347 -92.46 -5.18 23.38
N ALA A 348 -91.33 -4.89 24.03
CA ALA A 348 -90.09 -4.53 23.34
C ALA A 348 -89.59 -5.64 22.40
N ALA A 349 -89.69 -6.91 22.81
CA ALA A 349 -89.33 -8.07 21.99
C ALA A 349 -90.20 -8.21 20.73
N GLN A 350 -91.51 -7.95 20.81
CA GLN A 350 -92.39 -7.96 19.63
C GLN A 350 -92.07 -6.84 18.63
N ILE A 351 -91.68 -5.65 19.10
CA ILE A 351 -91.33 -4.52 18.23
C ILE A 351 -89.98 -4.74 17.53
N LEU A 352 -89.04 -5.45 18.17
CA LEU A 352 -87.75 -5.81 17.56
C LEU A 352 -87.89 -6.86 16.45
N ASN A 353 -88.68 -7.92 16.68
CA ASN A 353 -88.88 -8.98 15.68
C ASN A 353 -89.71 -8.55 14.46
N SER A 354 -90.50 -7.48 14.57
CA SER A 354 -91.37 -6.97 13.48
C SER A 354 -90.69 -5.98 12.52
N LYS A 355 -89.36 -5.81 12.59
CA LYS A 355 -88.57 -4.95 11.69
C LYS A 355 -87.42 -5.65 10.95
N TRP A 356 -87.39 -6.99 10.92
CA TRP A 356 -86.35 -7.79 10.28
C TRP A 356 -86.87 -8.82 9.25
N HIS A 357 -88.03 -8.54 8.66
CA HIS A 357 -88.55 -9.20 7.46
C HIS A 357 -89.15 -8.17 6.49
#